data_AF-A0A5C7GDM2-F1
#
_entry.id   AF-A0A5C7GDM2-F1
#
_cell.length_a   1.000
_cell.length_b   1.000
_cell.length_c   1.000
_cell.angle_alpha   90.00
_cell.angle_beta   90.00
_cell.angle_gamma   90.00
#
_symmetry.space_group_name_H-M   'P 1'
#
loop_
_entity.id
_entity.type
_entity.pdbx_description
1 polymer ?
#
loop_
_entity_poly.entity_id
_entity_poly.type
_entity_poly.pdbx_seq_one_letter_code
_entity_poly.pdbx_strand_id
1 'polypeptide(L)'
;MKKIIVVIFLFLFCSSYAQNKNIRGVSPKGMYENVFYRSTESPGKDFPFKVNKVNFSTSFKSSKGKNIYQVSVYGIVNNKKEEVHYNAASIEEIEYYAKVFKGRFKRILLFEHDYNVGSKKHHDTSIVVEY
;
A
#
# COMPACT_ATOMS: atom_id res chain seq x y z
N MET A 1 -26.67 -50.57 19.74
CA MET A 1 -27.29 -49.27 19.38
C MET A 1 -26.86 -48.12 20.28
N LYS A 2 -26.80 -48.28 21.62
CA LYS A 2 -26.37 -47.20 22.55
C LYS A 2 -24.94 -46.66 22.30
N LYS A 3 -24.01 -47.50 21.81
CA LYS A 3 -22.61 -47.11 21.55
C LYS A 3 -22.44 -46.21 20.30
N ILE A 4 -23.34 -46.30 19.32
CA ILE A 4 -23.27 -45.50 18.08
C ILE A 4 -23.71 -44.05 18.35
N ILE A 5 -24.69 -43.87 19.25
CA ILE A 5 -25.22 -42.56 19.63
C ILE A 5 -24.14 -41.67 20.26
N VAL A 6 -23.24 -42.25 21.05
CA VAL A 6 -22.15 -41.51 21.72
C VAL A 6 -21.14 -40.98 20.69
N VAL A 7 -20.84 -41.75 19.64
CA VAL A 7 -19.88 -41.33 18.59
C VAL A 7 -20.45 -40.19 17.74
N ILE A 8 -21.76 -40.22 17.45
CA ILE A 8 -22.44 -39.16 16.70
C ILE A 8 -22.49 -37.87 17.53
N PHE A 9 -22.74 -37.98 18.83
CA PHE A 9 -22.70 -36.82 19.73
C PHE A 9 -21.30 -36.20 19.83
N LEU A 10 -20.23 -37.00 19.85
CA LEU A 10 -18.86 -36.48 19.90
C LEU A 10 -18.49 -35.70 18.63
N PHE A 11 -18.95 -36.15 17.46
CA PHE A 11 -18.69 -35.47 16.18
C PHE A 11 -19.39 -34.11 16.05
N LEU A 12 -20.59 -33.96 16.61
CA LEU A 12 -21.36 -32.71 16.58
C LEU A 12 -20.76 -31.62 17.48
N PHE A 13 -20.05 -31.98 18.54
CA PHE A 13 -19.36 -31.01 19.41
C PHE A 13 -18.03 -30.51 18.81
N CYS A 14 -17.32 -31.33 18.03
CA CYS A 14 -16.08 -30.94 17.36
C CYS A 14 -16.28 -29.92 16.23
N SER A 15 -17.39 -30.00 15.47
CA SER A 15 -17.67 -29.07 14.37
C SER A 15 -18.03 -27.66 14.85
N SER A 16 -18.60 -27.53 16.06
CA SER A 16 -18.98 -26.23 16.64
C SER A 16 -17.78 -25.43 17.15
N TYR A 17 -16.68 -26.11 17.54
CA TYR A 17 -15.45 -25.44 17.98
C TYR A 17 -14.61 -24.90 16.81
N ALA A 18 -14.76 -25.48 15.62
CA ALA A 18 -14.01 -25.07 14.43
C ALA A 18 -14.61 -23.86 13.69
N GLN A 19 -15.87 -23.48 13.97
CA GLN A 19 -16.60 -22.50 13.16
C GLN A 19 -16.73 -21.08 13.74
N ASN A 20 -16.17 -20.78 14.92
CA ASN A 20 -16.35 -19.46 15.56
C ASN A 20 -15.07 -18.70 15.90
N LYS A 21 -13.97 -18.97 15.19
CA LYS A 21 -13.02 -17.88 14.91
C LYS A 21 -13.39 -17.28 13.55
N ASN A 22 -14.48 -16.53 13.53
CA ASN A 22 -14.50 -15.31 12.73
C ASN A 22 -13.32 -14.48 13.23
N ILE A 23 -12.16 -14.72 12.64
CA ILE A 23 -11.07 -13.77 12.60
C ILE A 23 -11.67 -12.61 11.82
N ARG A 24 -12.47 -11.78 12.49
CA ARG A 24 -12.58 -10.38 12.13
C ARG A 24 -11.14 -9.97 12.04
N GLY A 25 -10.64 -9.85 10.81
CA GLY A 25 -9.31 -9.37 10.55
C GLY A 25 -9.23 -8.08 11.34
N VAL A 26 -8.54 -8.13 12.48
CA VAL A 26 -8.12 -6.92 13.15
C VAL A 26 -7.29 -6.28 12.06
N SER A 27 -7.85 -5.27 11.38
CA SER A 27 -7.10 -4.44 10.45
C SER A 27 -5.82 -4.13 11.20
N PRO A 28 -4.65 -4.58 10.72
CA PRO A 28 -3.41 -4.38 11.45
C PRO A 28 -3.35 -2.89 11.71
N LYS A 29 -3.39 -2.54 13.00
CA LYS A 29 -3.48 -1.15 13.45
C LYS A 29 -2.32 -0.41 12.79
N GLY A 30 -2.65 0.36 11.75
CA GLY A 30 -1.83 1.40 11.17
C GLY A 30 -0.43 1.06 10.68
N MET A 31 -0.26 0.12 9.76
CA MET A 31 1.09 -0.09 9.15
C MET A 31 1.66 1.19 8.49
N TYR A 32 0.79 2.14 8.13
CA TYR A 32 1.13 3.34 7.36
C TYR A 32 0.55 4.64 7.96
N GLU A 33 0.49 4.77 9.29
CA GLU A 33 -0.09 5.96 9.94
C GLU A 33 0.68 7.27 9.65
N ASN A 34 1.90 7.16 9.13
CA ASN A 34 2.85 8.26 9.02
C ASN A 34 3.01 8.72 7.55
N VAL A 35 2.07 8.32 6.68
CA VAL A 35 2.10 8.62 5.25
C VAL A 35 1.21 9.83 4.96
N PHE A 36 1.77 10.80 4.27
CA PHE A 36 1.12 12.05 3.90
C PHE A 36 1.18 12.22 2.39
N TYR A 37 0.26 13.02 1.86
CA TYR A 37 0.20 13.35 0.46
C TYR A 37 0.05 14.84 0.24
N ARG A 38 0.76 15.34 -0.76
CA ARG A 38 0.70 16.72 -1.22
C ARG A 38 0.35 16.71 -2.70
N SER A 39 -0.87 17.20 -2.96
CA SER A 39 -1.43 17.33 -4.31
C SER A 39 -0.87 18.56 -5.03
N THR A 40 -0.86 18.49 -6.35
CA THR A 40 -0.63 19.64 -7.24
C THR A 40 -1.71 20.71 -7.10
N GLU A 41 -2.94 20.34 -6.74
CA GLU A 41 -4.07 21.28 -6.57
C GLU A 41 -3.98 22.13 -5.30
N SER A 42 -3.16 21.72 -4.32
CA SER A 42 -3.01 22.41 -3.04
C SER A 42 -1.55 22.43 -2.62
N PRO A 43 -0.69 23.15 -3.37
CA PRO A 43 0.74 23.17 -3.11
C PRO A 43 1.04 23.72 -1.71
N GLY A 44 1.93 23.03 -0.99
CA GLY A 44 2.34 23.41 0.37
C GLY A 44 1.45 22.86 1.49
N LYS A 45 0.34 22.20 1.18
CA LYS A 45 -0.51 21.53 2.17
C LYS A 45 -0.39 20.02 2.10
N ASP A 46 -0.19 19.42 3.27
CA ASP A 46 -0.06 17.98 3.41
C ASP A 46 -1.32 17.39 4.02
N PHE A 47 -1.79 16.30 3.45
CA PHE A 47 -2.97 15.58 3.89
C PHE A 47 -2.58 14.19 4.37
N PRO A 48 -3.15 13.68 5.47
CA PRO A 48 -2.97 12.28 5.86
C PRO A 48 -3.43 11.36 4.72
N PHE A 49 -2.56 10.44 4.31
CA PHE A 49 -2.85 9.46 3.28
C PHE A 49 -3.14 8.13 3.95
N LYS A 50 -4.41 7.71 3.93
CA LYS A 50 -4.81 6.40 4.47
C LYS A 50 -4.44 5.33 3.46
N VAL A 51 -3.24 4.77 3.60
CA VAL A 51 -2.74 3.74 2.69
C VAL A 51 -3.54 2.45 2.85
N ASN A 52 -4.05 1.96 1.73
CA ASN A 52 -4.71 0.66 1.62
C ASN A 52 -3.71 -0.42 1.16
N LYS A 53 -2.84 -0.07 0.20
CA LYS A 53 -1.91 -1.03 -0.42
C LYS A 53 -0.68 -0.30 -0.96
N VAL A 54 0.48 -0.95 -0.85
CA VAL A 54 1.69 -0.55 -1.58
C VAL A 54 2.12 -1.73 -2.45
N ASN A 55 2.33 -1.49 -3.75
CA ASN A 55 2.85 -2.47 -4.69
C ASN A 55 4.26 -2.06 -5.13
N PHE A 56 5.15 -3.04 -5.19
CA PHE A 56 6.48 -2.90 -5.77
C PHE A 56 6.51 -3.80 -7.01
N SER A 57 6.69 -3.22 -8.19
CA SER A 57 6.65 -3.95 -9.45
C SER A 57 7.86 -3.67 -10.31
N THR A 58 8.23 -4.67 -11.11
CA THR A 58 9.25 -4.56 -12.15
C THR A 58 8.63 -5.04 -13.46
N SER A 59 8.93 -4.34 -14.56
CA SER A 59 8.46 -4.72 -15.89
C SER A 59 9.47 -4.30 -16.95
N PHE A 60 9.51 -5.03 -18.07
CA PHE A 60 10.35 -4.66 -19.22
C PHE A 60 9.49 -3.99 -20.29
N LYS A 61 9.86 -2.77 -20.71
CA LYS A 61 9.17 -2.05 -21.79
C LYS A 61 10.02 -2.08 -23.06
N SER A 62 9.74 -3.07 -23.91
CA SER A 62 10.45 -3.31 -25.18
C SER A 62 10.55 -2.05 -26.05
N SER A 63 9.47 -1.27 -26.18
CA SER A 63 9.46 -0.01 -26.96
C SER A 63 10.40 1.08 -26.46
N LYS A 64 10.89 0.97 -25.22
CA LYS A 64 11.89 1.88 -24.63
C LYS A 64 13.22 1.18 -24.34
N GLY A 65 13.35 -0.11 -24.68
CA GLY A 65 14.56 -0.91 -24.44
C GLY A 65 15.03 -0.96 -22.98
N LYS A 66 14.13 -0.75 -22.00
CA LYS A 66 14.52 -0.62 -20.59
C LYS A 66 13.53 -1.25 -19.62
N ASN A 67 14.04 -1.62 -18.45
CA ASN A 67 13.23 -1.99 -17.30
C ASN A 67 12.58 -0.75 -16.67
N ILE A 68 11.41 -0.96 -16.08
CA ILE A 68 10.64 0.01 -15.30
C ILE A 68 10.46 -0.60 -13.92
N TYR A 69 10.94 0.11 -12.91
CA TYR A 69 10.77 -0.23 -11.50
C TYR A 69 9.76 0.76 -10.92
N GLN A 70 8.66 0.27 -10.34
CA GLN A 70 7.57 1.14 -9.91
C GLN A 70 7.09 0.82 -8.49
N VAL A 71 6.97 1.88 -7.68
CA VAL A 71 6.32 1.88 -6.38
C VAL A 71 4.94 2.52 -6.57
N SER A 72 3.88 1.75 -6.31
CA SER A 72 2.51 2.24 -6.44
C SER A 72 1.83 2.22 -5.07
N VAL A 73 1.43 3.39 -4.58
CA VAL A 73 0.78 3.56 -3.29
C VAL A 73 -0.69 3.92 -3.50
N TYR A 74 -1.58 3.07 -3.00
CA TYR A 74 -3.02 3.18 -3.14
C TYR A 74 -3.64 3.52 -1.79
N GLY A 75 -4.57 4.46 -1.76
CA GLY A 75 -5.24 4.82 -0.52
C GLY A 75 -6.33 5.85 -0.68
N ILE A 76 -6.58 6.56 0.42
CA ILE A 76 -7.63 7.56 0.51
C ILE A 76 -7.07 8.85 1.10
N VAL A 77 -7.32 9.98 0.42
CA VAL A 77 -7.04 11.34 0.88
C VAL A 77 -8.34 12.13 0.83
N ASN A 78 -8.70 12.82 1.91
CA ASN A 78 -9.93 13.65 1.96
C ASN A 78 -11.20 12.92 1.44
N ASN A 79 -11.35 11.65 1.80
CA ASN A 79 -12.44 10.75 1.37
C ASN A 79 -12.49 10.42 -0.14
N LYS A 80 -11.46 10.79 -0.92
CA LYS A 80 -11.28 10.38 -2.31
C LYS A 80 -10.22 9.29 -2.42
N LYS A 81 -10.42 8.36 -3.35
CA LYS A 81 -9.41 7.34 -3.65
C LYS A 81 -8.29 8.00 -4.44
N GLU A 82 -7.06 7.77 -4.00
CA GLU A 82 -5.86 8.33 -4.63
C GLU A 82 -4.83 7.22 -4.88
N GLU A 83 -4.08 7.38 -5.97
CA GLU A 83 -3.05 6.44 -6.42
C GLU A 83 -1.79 7.21 -6.82
N VAL A 84 -0.68 6.96 -6.14
CA VAL A 84 0.60 7.61 -6.42
C VAL A 84 1.54 6.58 -7.03
N HIS A 85 2.04 6.88 -8.23
CA HIS A 85 2.96 6.01 -8.98
C HIS A 85 4.34 6.65 -9.08
N TYR A 86 5.33 6.07 -8.41
CA TYR A 86 6.72 6.50 -8.45
C TYR A 86 7.56 5.53 -9.26
N ASN A 87 8.27 6.02 -10.27
CA ASN A 87 9.21 5.22 -11.04
C ASN A 87 10.61 5.33 -10.45
N ALA A 88 11.09 4.25 -9.83
CA ALA A 88 12.45 4.16 -9.31
C ALA A 88 13.47 4.02 -10.46
N ALA A 89 14.68 4.54 -10.23
CA ALA A 89 15.80 4.49 -11.15
C ALA A 89 16.38 3.08 -11.28
N SER A 90 16.29 2.27 -10.23
CA SER A 90 16.88 0.93 -10.19
C SER A 90 16.13 -0.05 -9.28
N ILE A 91 16.58 -1.32 -9.30
CA ILE A 91 16.06 -2.35 -8.40
C ILE A 91 16.48 -2.07 -6.95
N GLU A 92 17.68 -1.56 -6.70
CA GLU A 92 18.15 -1.23 -5.35
C GLU A 92 17.27 -0.16 -4.70
N GLU A 93 16.81 0.80 -5.50
CA GLU A 93 15.89 1.84 -5.04
C GLU A 93 14.48 1.27 -4.75
N ILE A 94 13.98 0.33 -5.55
CA ILE A 94 12.70 -0.34 -5.23
C ILE A 94 12.78 -1.11 -3.91
N GLU A 95 13.91 -1.77 -3.66
CA GLU A 95 14.16 -2.52 -2.43
C GLU A 95 14.29 -1.59 -1.22
N TYR A 96 14.93 -0.43 -1.39
CA TYR A 96 14.97 0.62 -0.38
C TYR A 96 13.57 1.04 0.02
N TYR A 97 12.70 1.42 -0.93
CA TYR A 97 11.33 1.81 -0.60
C TYR A 97 10.51 0.65 -0.02
N ALA A 98 10.75 -0.59 -0.44
CA ALA A 98 10.12 -1.76 0.17
C ALA A 98 10.46 -1.90 1.65
N LYS A 99 11.69 -1.52 2.07
CA LYS A 99 12.07 -1.45 3.49
C LYS A 99 11.46 -0.23 4.18
N VAL A 100 11.40 0.91 3.50
CA VAL A 100 10.79 2.15 4.03
C VAL A 100 9.34 1.91 4.44
N PHE A 101 8.52 1.40 3.52
CA PHE A 101 7.11 1.13 3.79
C PHE A 101 6.87 -0.02 4.79
N LYS A 102 7.87 -0.87 5.05
CA LYS A 102 7.79 -1.89 6.10
C LYS A 102 8.30 -1.41 7.47
N GLY A 103 9.06 -0.32 7.51
CA GLY A 103 9.70 0.19 8.73
C GLY A 103 8.84 1.19 9.49
N ARG A 104 9.44 1.77 10.53
CA ARG A 104 8.85 2.85 11.34
C ARG A 104 9.61 4.13 11.07
N PHE A 105 9.03 5.01 10.27
CA PHE A 105 9.62 6.31 9.92
C PHE A 105 8.82 7.42 10.55
N LYS A 106 9.45 8.54 10.88
CA LYS A 106 8.72 9.70 11.42
C LYS A 106 7.66 10.19 10.45
N ARG A 107 8.00 10.20 9.15
CA ARG A 107 7.10 10.67 8.10
C ARG A 107 7.50 10.16 6.72
N ILE A 108 6.51 9.78 5.92
CA ILE A 108 6.65 9.50 4.49
C ILE A 108 5.74 10.47 3.75
N LEU A 109 6.29 11.35 2.92
CA LEU A 109 5.53 12.29 2.10
C LEU A 109 5.52 11.83 0.64
N LEU A 110 4.33 11.57 0.13
CA LEU A 110 4.05 11.36 -1.28
C LEU A 110 3.74 12.70 -1.92
N PHE A 111 4.44 13.02 -3.00
CA PHE A 111 4.33 14.31 -3.65
C PHE A 111 4.10 14.14 -5.14
N GLU A 112 3.18 14.95 -5.67
CA GLU A 112 2.95 15.12 -7.09
C GLU A 112 3.25 16.56 -7.49
N HIS A 113 3.92 16.73 -8.62
CA HIS A 113 4.29 18.04 -9.14
C HIS A 113 3.98 18.14 -10.63
N ASP A 114 3.17 19.14 -10.97
CA ASP A 114 2.87 19.52 -12.35
C ASP A 114 3.66 20.78 -12.69
N TYR A 115 4.41 20.74 -13.78
CA TYR A 115 5.15 21.91 -14.29
C TYR A 115 5.21 21.92 -15.81
N ASN A 116 5.51 23.07 -16.39
CA ASN A 116 5.67 23.23 -17.83
C ASN A 116 7.13 23.50 -18.17
N VAL A 117 7.64 22.81 -19.19
CA VAL A 117 8.92 23.13 -19.84
C VAL A 117 8.62 23.56 -21.27
N GLY A 118 8.67 24.87 -21.51
CA GLY A 118 8.15 25.46 -22.74
C GLY A 118 6.64 25.20 -22.87
N SER A 119 6.22 24.58 -23.96
CA SER A 119 4.81 24.23 -24.22
C SER A 119 4.41 22.82 -23.75
N LYS A 120 5.32 22.05 -23.15
CA LYS A 120 5.05 20.68 -22.69
C LYS A 120 4.75 20.67 -21.20
N LYS A 121 3.64 20.02 -20.83
CA LYS A 121 3.29 19.72 -19.44
C LYS A 121 4.00 18.44 -18.99
N HIS A 122 4.60 18.50 -17.81
CA HIS A 122 5.27 17.41 -17.12
C HIS A 122 4.56 17.12 -15.80
N HIS A 123 4.59 15.85 -15.40
CA HIS A 123 4.02 15.37 -14.15
C HIS A 123 5.05 14.45 -13.49
N ASP A 124 5.60 14.91 -12.38
CA ASP A 124 6.59 14.18 -11.61
C ASP A 124 6.00 13.75 -10.27
N THR A 125 6.42 12.58 -9.81
CA THR A 125 6.06 12.05 -8.50
C THR A 125 7.32 11.87 -7.66
N SER A 126 7.18 11.97 -6.34
CA SER A 126 8.31 11.84 -5.42
C SER A 126 7.87 11.21 -4.10
N ILE A 127 8.79 10.47 -3.48
CA ILE A 127 8.63 9.91 -2.14
C ILE A 127 9.74 10.51 -1.27
N VAL A 128 9.36 11.27 -0.25
CA VAL A 128 10.29 11.87 0.72
C VAL A 128 10.14 11.18 2.06
N VAL A 129 11.25 10.83 2.68
CA VAL A 129 11.28 10.08 3.95
C VAL A 129 11.99 10.91 5.01
N GLU A 130 11.35 11.09 6.17
CA GLU A 130 11.94 11.73 7.34
C GLU A 130 12.12 10.69 8.46
N TYR A 131 13.30 10.73 9.10
CA TYR A 131 13.72 9.85 10.19
C TYR A 131 13.41 10.45 11.57
#